data_AF-A0A6J7MQJ8-F1
#
_entry.id   AF-A0A6J7MQJ8-F1
#
_cell.length_a   1.000
_cell.length_b   1.000
_cell.length_c   1.000
_cell.angle_alpha   90.00
_cell.angle_beta   90.00
_cell.angle_gamma   90.00
#
_symmetry.space_group_name_H-M   'P 1'
#
loop_
_entity.id
_entity.type
_entity.pdbx_description
1 polymer ?
#
loop_
_entity_poly.entity_id
_entity_poly.type
_entity_poly.pdbx_seq_one_letter_code
_entity_poly.pdbx_strand_id
1 'polypeptide(L)'
;MFGHRAMYDNGWKAVTRHTVGVSFDDDVWELYNLNVDPSECNDLAAAEPDRLAQMIDQWWAEAETYGVLPLDDRGVELFGARFGEHTPHRPDRHYTYRPPMAPLPSQSSASLGGRSWDLIATIDRASGEGGVLYALGNGNSGLTVFVQNNRLVFDYNVFGDHFEVESDRDVPVGRSEVGVRFERTGKGGNATVVIDGADCGTVEFPFVMRVISSMGSSIGFDYGLPVSHRYSDSFPFEGTLHRVDIQLAESRKAGSAEDAAASQRSGMARQ
;
A
#
# COMPACT_ATOMS: atom_id res chain seq x y z
N MET A 1 -7.90 -8.35 15.55
CA MET A 1 -7.35 -7.97 14.22
C MET A 1 -6.73 -9.24 13.63
N PHE A 2 -6.90 -9.49 12.32
CA PHE A 2 -6.42 -10.73 11.65
C PHE A 2 -7.10 -12.02 12.12
N GLY A 3 -8.44 -12.01 12.16
CA GLY A 3 -9.23 -13.20 12.48
C GLY A 3 -9.36 -13.56 13.96
N HIS A 4 -8.62 -12.92 14.88
CA HIS A 4 -8.86 -13.12 16.33
C HIS A 4 -10.27 -12.64 16.73
N ARG A 5 -10.94 -13.40 17.61
CA ARG A 5 -12.33 -13.17 18.03
C ARG A 5 -12.41 -13.06 19.54
N ALA A 6 -13.33 -12.22 20.02
CA ALA A 6 -13.59 -12.06 21.43
C ALA A 6 -15.04 -11.62 21.67
N MET A 7 -15.64 -12.12 22.74
CA MET A 7 -16.93 -11.68 23.26
C MET A 7 -16.76 -11.28 24.71
N TYR A 8 -17.28 -10.11 25.07
CA TYR A 8 -17.37 -9.68 26.46
C TYR A 8 -18.84 -9.55 26.84
N ASP A 9 -19.21 -10.14 27.97
CA ASP A 9 -20.55 -10.01 28.54
C ASP A 9 -20.49 -9.98 30.06
N ASN A 10 -20.92 -8.88 30.67
CA ASN A 10 -21.10 -8.72 32.12
C ASN A 10 -19.92 -9.22 32.99
N GLY A 11 -18.69 -8.86 32.62
CA GLY A 11 -17.48 -9.23 33.33
C GLY A 11 -16.84 -10.54 32.88
N TRP A 12 -17.50 -11.30 32.01
CA TRP A 12 -16.93 -12.48 31.37
C TRP A 12 -16.36 -12.12 30.01
N LYS A 13 -15.28 -12.80 29.64
CA LYS A 13 -14.64 -12.66 28.33
C LYS A 13 -14.34 -14.05 27.77
N ALA A 14 -14.92 -14.35 26.61
CA ALA A 14 -14.49 -15.47 25.77
C ALA A 14 -13.56 -14.91 24.68
N VAL A 15 -12.41 -15.53 24.46
CA VAL A 15 -11.43 -15.04 23.48
C VAL A 15 -10.75 -16.20 22.78
N THR A 16 -10.36 -16.00 21.53
CA THR A 16 -9.54 -16.96 20.80
C THR A 16 -8.46 -16.27 19.97
N ARG A 17 -7.30 -16.93 19.91
CA ARG A 17 -6.17 -16.55 19.08
C ARG A 17 -6.14 -17.39 17.80
N HIS A 18 -6.79 -16.87 16.77
CA HIS A 18 -6.73 -17.44 15.43
C HIS A 18 -5.30 -17.56 14.85
N THR A 19 -5.02 -18.65 14.16
CA THR A 19 -3.81 -18.81 13.33
C THR A 19 -4.17 -18.65 11.86
N VAL A 20 -3.61 -17.64 11.21
CA VAL A 20 -3.86 -17.34 9.78
C VAL A 20 -3.67 -18.58 8.90
N GLY A 21 -4.64 -18.84 8.04
CA GLY A 21 -4.69 -19.96 7.10
C GLY A 21 -5.29 -21.25 7.66
N VAL A 22 -5.57 -21.31 8.96
CA VAL A 22 -6.24 -22.43 9.63
C VAL A 22 -7.76 -22.21 9.58
N SER A 23 -8.57 -23.27 9.73
CA SER A 23 -10.02 -23.10 9.85
C SER A 23 -10.36 -22.35 11.14
N PHE A 24 -11.31 -21.41 11.08
CA PHE A 24 -11.86 -20.77 12.29
C PHE A 24 -12.58 -21.76 13.22
N ASP A 25 -12.96 -22.94 12.73
CA ASP A 25 -13.53 -24.00 13.57
C ASP A 25 -12.47 -24.71 14.42
N ASP A 26 -11.18 -24.62 14.06
CA ASP A 26 -10.08 -25.28 14.79
C ASP A 26 -9.51 -24.40 15.92
N ASP A 27 -9.99 -23.17 16.03
CA ASP A 27 -9.57 -22.20 17.03
C ASP A 27 -9.95 -22.65 18.44
N VAL A 28 -8.98 -22.60 19.34
CA VAL A 28 -9.20 -22.86 20.77
C VAL A 28 -9.73 -21.58 21.43
N TRP A 29 -10.86 -21.70 22.11
CA TRP A 29 -11.44 -20.62 22.90
C TRP A 29 -11.06 -20.74 24.37
N GLU A 30 -10.72 -19.61 24.97
CA GLU A 30 -10.41 -19.45 26.38
C GLU A 30 -11.51 -18.61 27.04
N LEU A 31 -11.74 -18.81 28.34
CA LEU A 31 -12.77 -18.12 29.10
C LEU A 31 -12.17 -17.48 30.36
N TYR A 32 -12.47 -16.20 30.59
CA TYR A 32 -12.00 -15.45 31.74
C TYR A 32 -13.12 -14.69 32.44
N ASN A 33 -13.00 -14.53 33.76
CA ASN A 33 -13.85 -13.63 34.54
C ASN A 33 -13.04 -12.42 35.00
N LEU A 34 -13.19 -11.31 34.28
CA LEU A 34 -12.42 -10.08 34.47
C LEU A 34 -12.74 -9.36 35.78
N ASN A 35 -13.87 -9.68 36.44
CA ASN A 35 -14.20 -9.10 37.75
C ASN A 35 -13.27 -9.61 38.86
N VAL A 36 -12.70 -10.81 38.69
CA VAL A 36 -11.82 -11.46 39.68
C VAL A 36 -10.40 -11.67 39.15
N ASP A 37 -10.25 -11.80 37.83
CA ASP A 37 -8.98 -11.97 37.13
C ASP A 37 -8.92 -11.02 35.91
N PRO A 38 -8.70 -9.71 36.15
CA PRO A 38 -8.53 -8.75 35.07
C PRO A 38 -7.26 -8.99 34.24
N SER A 39 -6.35 -9.84 34.72
CA SER A 39 -5.11 -10.22 34.04
C SER A 39 -5.24 -11.43 33.12
N GLU A 40 -6.42 -12.08 33.06
CA GLU A 40 -6.68 -13.22 32.17
C GLU A 40 -5.66 -14.37 32.38
N CYS A 41 -5.26 -14.61 33.63
CA CYS A 41 -4.23 -15.58 33.99
C CYS A 41 -4.79 -17.00 34.22
N ASN A 42 -6.09 -17.11 34.52
CA ASN A 42 -6.76 -18.36 34.83
C ASN A 42 -7.83 -18.64 33.79
N ASP A 43 -7.51 -19.50 32.82
CA ASP A 43 -8.49 -19.97 31.84
C ASP A 43 -9.50 -20.92 32.50
N LEU A 44 -10.78 -20.54 32.42
CA LEU A 44 -11.92 -21.24 32.98
C LEU A 44 -12.67 -22.07 31.92
N ALA A 45 -12.19 -22.17 30.68
CA ALA A 45 -12.87 -22.87 29.60
C ALA A 45 -13.24 -24.32 29.96
N ALA A 46 -12.33 -25.05 30.60
CA ALA A 46 -12.57 -26.42 31.04
C ALA A 46 -13.47 -26.51 32.30
N ALA A 47 -13.50 -25.47 33.13
CA ALA A 47 -14.27 -25.42 34.36
C ALA A 47 -15.73 -24.97 34.13
N GLU A 48 -15.97 -24.12 33.13
CA GLU A 48 -17.26 -23.49 32.81
C GLU A 48 -17.60 -23.66 31.31
N PRO A 49 -17.66 -24.90 30.78
CA PRO A 49 -17.81 -25.15 29.34
C PRO A 49 -19.16 -24.65 28.78
N ASP A 50 -20.23 -24.72 29.57
CA ASP A 50 -21.57 -24.26 29.15
C ASP A 50 -21.61 -22.74 28.95
N ARG A 51 -20.91 -22.00 29.82
CA ARG A 51 -20.78 -20.54 29.72
C ARG A 51 -19.95 -20.16 28.50
N LEU A 52 -18.86 -20.88 28.25
CA LEU A 52 -18.05 -20.65 27.06
C LEU A 52 -18.87 -20.87 25.79
N ALA A 53 -19.63 -21.97 25.71
CA ALA A 53 -20.51 -22.25 24.57
C ALA A 53 -21.53 -21.12 24.35
N GLN A 54 -22.20 -20.67 25.42
CA GLN A 54 -23.15 -19.55 25.35
C GLN A 54 -22.51 -18.27 24.79
N MET A 55 -21.29 -17.94 25.25
CA MET A 55 -20.59 -16.74 24.78
C MET A 55 -20.10 -16.85 23.35
N ILE A 56 -19.73 -18.05 22.89
CA ILE A 56 -19.39 -18.32 21.49
C ILE A 56 -20.63 -18.14 20.61
N ASP A 57 -21.78 -18.67 21.03
CA ASP A 57 -23.05 -18.51 20.29
C ASP A 57 -23.48 -17.04 20.21
N GLN A 58 -23.35 -16.30 21.33
CA GLN A 58 -23.57 -14.85 21.35
C GLN A 58 -22.64 -14.14 20.37
N TRP A 59 -21.35 -14.50 20.34
CA TRP A 59 -20.39 -13.90 19.41
C TRP A 59 -20.83 -14.04 17.95
N TRP A 60 -21.30 -15.24 17.56
CA TRP A 60 -21.77 -15.48 16.20
C TRP A 60 -23.03 -14.70 15.85
N ALA A 61 -23.99 -14.62 16.78
CA ALA A 61 -25.22 -13.84 16.58
C ALA A 61 -24.92 -12.34 16.39
N GLU A 62 -24.00 -11.79 17.18
CA GLU A 62 -23.56 -10.40 17.05
C GLU A 62 -22.75 -10.19 15.75
N ALA A 63 -21.90 -11.15 15.38
CA ALA A 63 -21.11 -11.10 14.15
C ALA A 63 -21.99 -11.03 12.90
N GLU A 64 -23.10 -11.79 12.86
CA GLU A 64 -24.10 -11.72 11.81
C GLU A 64 -24.83 -10.36 11.82
N THR A 65 -25.29 -9.93 13.00
CA THR A 65 -26.06 -8.69 13.16
C THR A 65 -25.26 -7.44 12.72
N TYR A 66 -23.95 -7.42 12.98
CA TYR A 66 -23.09 -6.26 12.69
C TYR A 66 -22.22 -6.41 11.43
N GLY A 67 -22.46 -7.42 10.60
CA GLY A 67 -21.76 -7.56 9.31
C GLY A 67 -20.26 -7.86 9.43
N VAL A 68 -19.87 -8.59 10.49
CA VAL A 68 -18.49 -9.09 10.67
C VAL A 68 -18.18 -10.21 9.68
N LEU A 69 -19.22 -10.88 9.17
CA LEU A 69 -19.12 -11.97 8.22
C LEU A 69 -19.04 -11.48 6.76
N PRO A 70 -18.30 -12.18 5.88
CA PRO A 70 -17.51 -13.38 6.18
C PRO A 70 -16.22 -13.06 6.93
N LEU A 71 -15.74 -14.01 7.74
CA LEU A 71 -14.45 -13.86 8.42
C LEU A 71 -13.31 -13.88 7.40
N ASP A 72 -12.39 -12.94 7.58
CA ASP A 72 -11.23 -12.73 6.72
C ASP A 72 -10.00 -12.57 7.61
N ASP A 73 -9.13 -13.58 7.60
CA ASP A 73 -7.89 -13.63 8.36
C ASP A 73 -6.71 -12.99 7.62
N ARG A 74 -6.93 -12.47 6.41
CA ARG A 74 -5.89 -11.78 5.65
C ARG A 74 -5.33 -10.60 6.42
N GLY A 75 -4.02 -10.44 6.32
CA GLY A 75 -3.28 -9.40 7.02
C GLY A 75 -3.00 -8.21 6.12
N VAL A 76 -1.71 -8.06 5.79
CA VAL A 76 -1.23 -7.00 4.91
C VAL A 76 -1.86 -7.06 3.51
N GLU A 77 -2.36 -8.24 3.12
CA GLU A 77 -3.05 -8.48 1.84
C GLU A 77 -4.30 -7.61 1.68
N LEU A 78 -4.99 -7.28 2.78
CA LEU A 78 -6.17 -6.40 2.75
C LEU A 78 -5.84 -4.97 2.31
N PHE A 79 -4.59 -4.54 2.48
CA PHE A 79 -4.12 -3.24 2.03
C PHE A 79 -3.66 -3.23 0.56
N GLY A 80 -3.65 -4.38 -0.10
CA GLY A 80 -3.29 -4.50 -1.50
C GLY A 80 -4.39 -4.01 -2.44
N ALA A 81 -4.00 -3.36 -3.54
CA ALA A 81 -4.92 -3.01 -4.61
C ALA A 81 -5.63 -4.25 -5.20
N ARG A 82 -6.96 -4.19 -5.26
CA ARG A 82 -7.78 -5.19 -5.94
C ARG A 82 -8.02 -4.76 -7.38
N PHE A 83 -7.34 -5.45 -8.30
CA PHE A 83 -7.48 -5.18 -9.72
C PHE A 83 -8.80 -5.71 -10.25
N GLY A 84 -9.59 -4.86 -10.90
CA GLY A 84 -10.91 -5.25 -11.39
C GLY A 84 -11.52 -4.20 -12.30
N GLU A 85 -12.49 -4.64 -13.10
CA GLU A 85 -13.31 -3.72 -13.89
C GLU A 85 -14.06 -2.75 -12.98
N HIS A 86 -14.20 -1.50 -13.42
CA HIS A 86 -14.88 -0.42 -12.69
C HIS A 86 -14.28 -0.06 -11.32
N THR A 87 -13.04 -0.46 -11.01
CA THR A 87 -12.29 0.04 -9.84
C THR A 87 -11.22 1.05 -10.28
N PRO A 88 -10.67 1.86 -9.36
CA PRO A 88 -9.49 2.68 -9.65
C PRO A 88 -8.27 1.86 -10.11
N HIS A 89 -8.25 0.56 -9.81
CA HIS A 89 -7.18 -0.37 -10.18
C HIS A 89 -7.65 -1.25 -11.34
N ARG A 90 -7.58 -0.72 -12.56
CA ARG A 90 -8.03 -1.43 -13.76
C ARG A 90 -7.18 -2.69 -14.03
N PRO A 91 -7.73 -3.73 -14.70
CA PRO A 91 -7.00 -4.97 -14.98
C PRO A 91 -5.74 -4.79 -15.85
N ASP A 92 -5.73 -3.77 -16.71
CA ASP A 92 -4.58 -3.36 -17.55
C ASP A 92 -3.42 -2.76 -16.72
N ARG A 93 -3.66 -2.46 -15.44
CA ARG A 93 -2.69 -1.88 -14.48
C ARG A 93 -2.06 -0.58 -14.96
N HIS A 94 -2.78 0.14 -15.82
CA HIS A 94 -2.36 1.40 -16.37
C HIS A 94 -3.11 2.54 -15.70
N TYR A 95 -2.39 3.58 -15.27
CA TYR A 95 -2.93 4.76 -14.63
C TYR A 95 -2.52 5.98 -15.43
N THR A 96 -3.48 6.83 -15.80
CA THR A 96 -3.19 8.15 -16.38
C THR A 96 -3.75 9.24 -15.49
N TYR A 97 -2.87 10.04 -14.91
CA TYR A 97 -3.23 11.25 -14.17
C TYR A 97 -3.13 12.47 -15.09
N ARG A 98 -4.09 13.39 -14.99
CA ARG A 98 -4.16 14.61 -15.81
C ARG A 98 -4.30 15.84 -14.90
N PRO A 99 -3.19 16.49 -14.54
CA PRO A 99 -3.19 17.67 -13.67
C PRO A 99 -3.95 18.88 -14.27
N PRO A 100 -4.41 19.82 -13.43
CA PRO A 100 -4.26 19.85 -11.97
C PRO A 100 -5.22 18.87 -11.27
N MET A 101 -4.76 18.25 -10.18
CA MET A 101 -5.55 17.29 -9.40
C MET A 101 -5.33 17.51 -7.90
N ALA A 102 -6.33 17.19 -7.08
CA ALA A 102 -6.16 17.08 -5.64
C ALA A 102 -5.30 15.86 -5.29
N PRO A 103 -4.62 15.84 -4.12
CA PRO A 103 -3.93 14.65 -3.64
C PRO A 103 -4.88 13.46 -3.55
N LEU A 104 -4.40 12.29 -3.96
CA LEU A 104 -5.15 11.06 -3.96
C LEU A 104 -4.98 10.33 -2.63
N PRO A 105 -6.04 9.72 -2.08
CA PRO A 105 -5.91 8.73 -1.01
C PRO A 105 -5.04 7.54 -1.46
N SER A 106 -4.39 6.86 -0.50
CA SER A 106 -3.51 5.72 -0.78
C SER A 106 -4.22 4.58 -1.53
N GLN A 107 -5.48 4.29 -1.18
CA GLN A 107 -6.30 3.26 -1.81
C GLN A 107 -6.76 3.57 -3.24
N SER A 108 -6.59 4.81 -3.72
CA SER A 108 -6.94 5.18 -5.11
C SER A 108 -5.70 5.53 -5.95
N SER A 109 -4.53 5.61 -5.32
CA SER A 109 -3.25 5.88 -5.97
C SER A 109 -2.72 4.64 -6.68
N ALA A 110 -1.80 4.82 -7.62
CA ALA A 110 -1.14 3.70 -8.28
C ALA A 110 -0.44 2.80 -7.23
N SER A 111 -0.72 1.51 -7.27
CA SER A 111 -0.17 0.54 -6.32
C SER A 111 1.28 0.16 -6.65
N LEU A 112 2.21 1.09 -6.43
CA LEU A 112 3.64 0.93 -6.77
C LEU A 112 4.39 -0.07 -5.88
N GLY A 113 3.89 -0.34 -4.67
CA GLY A 113 4.58 -1.16 -3.68
C GLY A 113 4.88 -2.60 -4.14
N GLY A 114 6.09 -3.06 -3.82
CA GLY A 114 6.52 -4.46 -3.93
C GLY A 114 6.71 -4.99 -5.35
N ARG A 115 6.71 -4.13 -6.38
CA ARG A 115 6.71 -4.53 -7.79
C ARG A 115 7.52 -3.58 -8.67
N SER A 116 7.74 -4.01 -9.90
CA SER A 116 8.28 -3.15 -10.96
C SER A 116 7.18 -2.31 -11.61
N TRP A 117 7.56 -1.15 -12.12
CA TRP A 117 6.67 -0.21 -12.78
C TRP A 117 7.49 0.80 -13.60
N ASP A 118 6.82 1.38 -14.59
CA ASP A 118 7.33 2.51 -15.36
C ASP A 118 6.41 3.70 -15.10
N LEU A 119 7.01 4.88 -14.91
CA LEU A 119 6.32 6.16 -14.82
C LEU A 119 6.86 7.07 -15.91
N ILE A 120 5.98 7.63 -16.74
CA ILE A 120 6.30 8.62 -17.77
C ILE A 120 5.43 9.85 -17.58
N ALA A 121 6.04 11.02 -17.45
CA ALA A 121 5.40 12.32 -17.44
C ALA A 121 5.60 13.02 -18.77
N THR A 122 4.51 13.49 -19.39
CA THR A 122 4.59 14.38 -20.55
C THR A 122 4.54 15.82 -20.06
N ILE A 123 5.62 16.57 -20.29
CA ILE A 123 5.77 17.95 -19.81
C ILE A 123 6.03 18.92 -20.97
N ASP A 124 5.78 20.20 -20.71
CA ASP A 124 6.28 21.34 -21.48
C ASP A 124 6.85 22.37 -20.49
N ARG A 125 8.10 22.79 -20.67
CA ARG A 125 8.80 23.67 -19.74
C ARG A 125 9.84 24.58 -20.40
N ALA A 126 10.07 25.75 -19.83
CA ALA A 126 11.22 26.58 -20.12
C ALA A 126 12.48 26.09 -19.37
N SER A 127 13.65 26.59 -19.77
CA SER A 127 14.88 26.36 -19.00
C SER A 127 14.76 27.00 -17.61
N GLY A 128 15.24 26.32 -16.58
CA GLY A 128 15.14 26.72 -15.18
C GLY A 128 13.86 26.26 -14.47
N GLU A 129 12.75 26.02 -15.19
CA GLU A 129 11.47 25.66 -14.57
C GLU A 129 11.54 24.26 -13.92
N GLY A 130 11.35 24.18 -12.62
CA GLY A 130 11.48 22.95 -11.83
C GLY A 130 10.17 22.50 -11.21
N GLY A 131 10.27 21.53 -10.31
CA GLY A 131 9.18 21.09 -9.44
C GLY A 131 8.82 19.62 -9.58
N VAL A 132 7.93 19.17 -8.71
CA VAL A 132 7.55 17.76 -8.56
C VAL A 132 6.58 17.34 -9.65
N LEU A 133 6.86 16.21 -10.28
CA LEU A 133 5.99 15.59 -11.28
C LEU A 133 5.05 14.59 -10.62
N TYR A 134 5.59 13.77 -9.72
CA TYR A 134 4.85 12.77 -8.97
C TYR A 134 5.51 12.54 -7.61
N ALA A 135 4.71 12.51 -6.54
CA ALA A 135 5.15 12.14 -5.21
C ALA A 135 4.17 11.12 -4.62
N LEU A 136 4.70 10.12 -3.90
CA LEU A 136 3.93 9.15 -3.14
C LEU A 136 4.57 8.97 -1.77
N GLY A 137 3.81 9.22 -0.71
CA GLY A 137 4.27 9.05 0.66
C GLY A 137 4.54 10.37 1.37
N ASN A 138 5.59 10.40 2.19
CA ASN A 138 6.03 11.58 2.93
C ASN A 138 7.50 11.44 3.36
N GLY A 139 8.01 12.38 4.15
CA GLY A 139 9.39 12.38 4.65
C GLY A 139 9.80 11.18 5.52
N ASN A 140 8.87 10.32 5.95
CA ASN A 140 9.23 9.06 6.63
C ASN A 140 9.50 7.93 5.64
N SER A 141 8.74 7.85 4.55
CA SER A 141 8.90 6.83 3.51
C SER A 141 8.10 7.21 2.28
N GLY A 142 8.70 7.02 1.10
CA GLY A 142 8.07 7.46 -0.14
C GLY A 142 8.94 7.36 -1.37
N LEU A 143 8.43 7.91 -2.45
CA LEU A 143 9.22 8.23 -3.63
C LEU A 143 8.74 9.52 -4.27
N THR A 144 9.63 10.22 -4.95
CA THR A 144 9.31 11.43 -5.71
C THR A 144 10.11 11.49 -6.99
N VAL A 145 9.49 12.03 -8.04
CA VAL A 145 10.08 12.33 -9.34
C VAL A 145 9.90 13.82 -9.57
N PHE A 146 10.98 14.55 -9.81
CA PHE A 146 10.94 16.00 -9.93
C PHE A 146 12.01 16.54 -10.86
N VAL A 147 11.84 17.78 -11.32
CA VAL A 147 12.86 18.52 -12.07
C VAL A 147 13.52 19.53 -11.14
N GLN A 148 14.84 19.53 -11.06
CA GLN A 148 15.61 20.51 -10.30
C GLN A 148 16.91 20.81 -11.04
N ASN A 149 17.29 22.09 -11.14
CA ASN A 149 18.51 22.52 -11.84
C ASN A 149 18.60 21.98 -13.29
N ASN A 150 17.47 21.96 -14.01
CA ASN A 150 17.31 21.34 -15.34
C ASN A 150 17.56 19.83 -15.40
N ARG A 151 17.68 19.13 -14.27
CA ARG A 151 17.86 17.67 -14.24
C ARG A 151 16.60 16.98 -13.76
N LEU A 152 16.34 15.81 -14.32
CA LEU A 152 15.34 14.90 -13.80
C LEU A 152 15.95 14.18 -12.60
N VAL A 153 15.25 14.22 -11.47
CA VAL A 153 15.68 13.60 -10.23
C VAL A 153 14.61 12.61 -9.79
N PHE A 154 15.07 11.44 -9.37
CA PHE A 154 14.27 10.46 -8.63
C PHE A 154 14.89 10.28 -7.26
N ASP A 155 14.05 10.28 -6.23
CA ASP A 155 14.45 9.99 -4.86
C ASP A 155 13.51 8.94 -4.28
N TYR A 156 14.09 7.84 -3.81
CA TYR A 156 13.39 6.77 -3.12
C TYR A 156 13.79 6.76 -1.64
N ASN A 157 12.88 7.22 -0.80
CA ASN A 157 13.06 7.32 0.64
C ASN A 157 12.56 6.03 1.32
N VAL A 158 13.50 5.22 1.79
CA VAL A 158 13.26 3.99 2.56
C VAL A 158 13.50 4.28 4.03
N PHE A 159 12.47 4.73 4.76
CA PHE A 159 12.55 4.94 6.21
C PHE A 159 13.61 5.96 6.65
N GLY A 160 13.85 6.99 5.83
CA GLY A 160 14.89 8.01 6.02
C GLY A 160 16.20 7.72 5.29
N ASP A 161 16.38 6.52 4.73
CA ASP A 161 17.49 6.21 3.84
C ASP A 161 17.12 6.58 2.39
N HIS A 162 17.79 7.60 1.85
CA HIS A 162 17.53 8.14 0.51
C HIS A 162 18.39 7.46 -0.56
N PHE A 163 17.74 7.00 -1.62
CA PHE A 163 18.38 6.45 -2.81
C PHE A 163 18.03 7.32 -4.01
N GLU A 164 18.96 8.21 -4.36
CA GLU A 164 18.75 9.25 -5.35
C GLU A 164 19.49 8.97 -6.66
N VAL A 165 18.87 9.38 -7.77
CA VAL A 165 19.52 9.50 -9.07
C VAL A 165 19.14 10.81 -9.74
N GLU A 166 20.13 11.48 -10.30
CA GLU A 166 19.98 12.68 -11.12
C GLU A 166 20.39 12.36 -12.55
N SER A 167 19.67 12.91 -13.54
CA SER A 167 19.97 12.67 -14.94
C SER A 167 21.35 13.23 -15.33
N ASP A 168 22.09 12.51 -16.16
CA ASP A 168 23.41 12.89 -16.71
C ASP A 168 23.32 13.94 -17.82
N ARG A 169 22.11 14.23 -18.30
CA ARG A 169 21.78 15.33 -19.21
C ARG A 169 20.62 16.19 -18.71
N ASP A 170 20.52 17.38 -19.29
CA ASP A 170 19.43 18.32 -19.02
C ASP A 170 18.10 17.80 -19.61
N VAL A 171 17.00 18.07 -18.90
CA VAL A 171 15.64 17.95 -19.42
C VAL A 171 15.43 18.99 -20.53
N PRO A 172 14.96 18.57 -21.73
CA PRO A 172 14.78 19.48 -22.84
C PRO A 172 13.86 20.67 -22.52
N VAL A 173 14.11 21.78 -23.21
CA VAL A 173 13.19 22.92 -23.26
C VAL A 173 12.05 22.59 -24.24
N GLY A 174 10.83 22.97 -23.88
CA GLY A 174 9.62 22.64 -24.60
C GLY A 174 9.09 21.25 -24.23
N ARG A 175 8.38 20.63 -25.17
CA ARG A 175 7.72 19.35 -24.94
C ARG A 175 8.70 18.19 -24.90
N SER A 176 8.62 17.38 -23.84
CA SER A 176 9.41 16.15 -23.69
C SER A 176 8.67 15.10 -22.85
N GLU A 177 9.14 13.86 -22.91
CA GLU A 177 8.72 12.79 -22.00
C GLU A 177 9.85 12.49 -21.01
N VAL A 178 9.55 12.51 -19.71
CA VAL A 178 10.53 12.27 -18.65
C VAL A 178 9.96 11.27 -17.65
N GLY A 179 10.77 10.40 -17.07
CA GLY A 179 10.23 9.32 -16.27
C GLY A 179 11.24 8.45 -15.56
N VAL A 180 10.72 7.39 -14.94
CA VAL A 180 11.50 6.44 -14.16
C VAL A 180 11.07 5.02 -14.53
N ARG A 181 12.04 4.16 -14.77
CA ARG A 181 11.85 2.69 -14.83
C ARG A 181 12.33 2.11 -13.52
N PHE A 182 11.43 1.52 -12.74
CA PHE A 182 11.71 0.93 -11.43
C PHE A 182 11.69 -0.59 -11.52
N GLU A 183 12.86 -1.21 -11.36
CA GLU A 183 13.03 -2.65 -11.48
C GLU A 183 13.27 -3.29 -10.11
N ARG A 184 12.47 -4.30 -9.76
CA ARG A 184 12.64 -5.05 -8.51
C ARG A 184 13.41 -6.32 -8.80
N THR A 185 14.59 -6.46 -8.18
CA THR A 185 15.47 -7.63 -8.29
C THR A 185 15.56 -8.33 -6.93
N GLY A 186 14.59 -9.23 -6.68
CA GLY A 186 14.52 -9.96 -5.41
C GLY A 186 14.06 -9.06 -4.26
N LYS A 187 14.93 -8.83 -3.26
CA LYS A 187 14.62 -7.95 -2.11
C LYS A 187 14.84 -6.47 -2.45
N GLY A 188 15.85 -6.17 -3.25
CA GLY A 188 16.20 -4.83 -3.71
C GLY A 188 15.75 -4.58 -5.13
N GLY A 189 16.40 -3.62 -5.78
CA GLY A 189 16.10 -3.19 -7.12
C GLY A 189 16.98 -2.04 -7.57
N ASN A 190 16.61 -1.48 -8.71
CA ASN A 190 17.19 -0.26 -9.23
C ASN A 190 16.09 0.65 -9.81
N ALA A 191 16.41 1.93 -9.96
CA ALA A 191 15.59 2.88 -10.69
C ALA A 191 16.46 3.63 -11.69
N THR A 192 16.00 3.68 -12.94
CA THR A 192 16.66 4.39 -14.03
C THR A 192 15.80 5.58 -14.43
N VAL A 193 16.37 6.79 -14.42
CA VAL A 193 15.72 7.97 -14.98
C VAL A 193 15.83 7.96 -16.50
N VAL A 194 14.72 8.28 -17.17
CA VAL A 194 14.59 8.23 -18.63
C VAL A 194 14.09 9.57 -19.14
N ILE A 195 14.69 10.07 -20.21
CA ILE A 195 14.26 11.28 -20.92
C ILE A 195 14.08 10.89 -22.39
N ASP A 196 12.96 11.20 -23.02
CA ASP A 196 12.64 10.88 -24.42
C ASP A 196 13.05 9.45 -24.85
N GLY A 197 12.79 8.48 -23.95
CA GLY A 197 13.10 7.06 -24.16
C GLY A 197 14.57 6.64 -23.99
N ALA A 198 15.49 7.56 -23.68
CA ALA A 198 16.89 7.24 -23.40
C ALA A 198 17.20 7.28 -21.90
N ASP A 199 18.00 6.32 -21.45
CA ASP A 199 18.47 6.22 -20.07
C ASP A 199 19.46 7.33 -19.74
N CYS A 200 19.31 7.94 -18.57
CA CYS A 200 20.11 9.10 -18.16
C CYS A 200 20.70 8.96 -16.76
N GLY A 201 20.69 7.76 -16.17
CA GLY A 201 21.24 7.53 -14.84
C GLY A 201 20.48 6.44 -14.10
N THR A 202 21.16 5.74 -13.21
CA THR A 202 20.59 4.63 -12.43
C THR A 202 21.07 4.69 -10.98
N VAL A 203 20.18 4.36 -10.05
CA VAL A 203 20.51 4.09 -8.64
C VAL A 203 20.05 2.69 -8.25
N GLU A 204 20.85 2.01 -7.43
CA GLU A 204 20.49 0.72 -6.83
C GLU A 204 20.06 0.91 -5.37
N PHE A 205 19.13 0.07 -4.91
CA PHE A 205 18.67 0.07 -3.53
C PHE A 205 18.49 -1.37 -3.01
N PRO A 206 18.77 -1.62 -1.72
CA PRO A 206 18.76 -2.96 -1.15
C PRO A 206 17.35 -3.48 -0.85
N PHE A 207 16.33 -2.61 -0.86
CA PHE A 207 15.00 -2.93 -0.36
C PHE A 207 13.85 -2.27 -1.14
N VAL A 208 12.89 -3.07 -1.61
CA VAL A 208 11.63 -2.60 -2.22
C VAL A 208 10.49 -2.71 -1.22
N MET A 209 9.93 -1.56 -0.82
CA MET A 209 8.82 -1.47 0.12
C MET A 209 7.54 -2.06 -0.49
N ARG A 210 6.89 -2.98 0.23
CA ARG A 210 5.57 -3.51 -0.15
C ARG A 210 4.44 -2.53 0.19
N VAL A 211 4.58 -1.83 1.32
CA VAL A 211 3.71 -0.73 1.76
C VAL A 211 4.60 0.50 1.83
N ILE A 212 4.41 1.44 0.91
CA ILE A 212 5.26 2.64 0.82
C ILE A 212 4.86 3.66 1.89
N SER A 213 3.56 3.95 2.01
CA SER A 213 3.02 4.89 2.99
C SER A 213 1.51 4.69 3.15
N SER A 214 0.95 5.18 4.26
CA SER A 214 -0.49 5.38 4.42
C SER A 214 -0.99 6.61 3.66
N MET A 215 -0.10 7.53 3.30
CA MET A 215 -0.36 8.67 2.43
C MET A 215 -0.37 8.22 0.96
N GLY A 216 -1.31 8.75 0.18
CA GLY A 216 -1.35 8.48 -1.25
C GLY A 216 -0.44 9.40 -2.05
N SER A 217 -0.76 9.55 -3.33
CA SER A 217 0.05 10.30 -4.28
C SER A 217 -0.45 11.72 -4.55
N SER A 218 0.46 12.61 -4.90
CA SER A 218 0.18 13.94 -5.45
C SER A 218 0.91 14.09 -6.79
N ILE A 219 0.30 14.84 -7.71
CA ILE A 219 0.77 14.98 -9.08
C ILE A 219 0.96 16.46 -9.38
N GLY A 220 2.18 16.84 -9.80
CA GLY A 220 2.56 18.24 -10.03
C GLY A 220 3.05 18.99 -8.78
N PHE A 221 3.07 18.34 -7.61
CA PHE A 221 3.54 18.88 -6.33
C PHE A 221 3.68 17.76 -5.29
N ASP A 222 4.38 18.00 -4.19
CA ASP A 222 4.50 17.10 -3.03
C ASP A 222 3.57 17.56 -1.89
N TYR A 223 2.61 16.73 -1.51
CA TYR A 223 1.59 17.11 -0.54
C TYR A 223 1.98 16.73 0.89
N GLY A 224 2.05 17.72 1.78
CA GLY A 224 2.31 17.52 3.20
C GLY A 224 3.79 17.64 3.53
N LEU A 225 4.35 16.64 4.23
CA LEU A 225 5.78 16.60 4.56
C LEU A 225 6.55 16.03 3.36
N PRO A 226 7.48 16.79 2.74
CA PRO A 226 8.19 16.38 1.54
C PRO A 226 8.85 15.01 1.66
N VAL A 227 8.75 14.22 0.59
CA VAL A 227 9.42 12.93 0.49
C VAL A 227 10.94 13.10 0.47
N SER A 228 11.43 14.09 -0.29
CA SER A 228 12.86 14.36 -0.51
C SER A 228 13.37 15.51 0.35
N HIS A 229 14.66 15.45 0.71
CA HIS A 229 15.37 16.55 1.37
C HIS A 229 15.85 17.64 0.40
N ARG A 230 15.71 17.45 -0.91
CA ARG A 230 16.22 18.37 -1.94
C ARG A 230 15.36 19.61 -2.16
N TYR A 231 14.15 19.62 -1.64
CA TYR A 231 13.24 20.75 -1.71
C TYR A 231 12.47 20.91 -0.39
N SER A 232 11.84 22.07 -0.24
CA SER A 232 10.97 22.39 0.90
C SER A 232 9.57 22.69 0.40
N ASP A 233 8.60 22.63 1.31
CA ASP A 233 7.17 22.80 1.01
C ASP A 233 6.71 21.87 -0.13
N SER A 234 5.77 22.33 -0.97
CA SER A 234 5.15 21.49 -1.99
C SER A 234 5.90 21.40 -3.31
N PHE A 235 6.93 22.23 -3.51
CA PHE A 235 7.75 22.33 -4.73
C PHE A 235 6.95 22.10 -6.03
N PRO A 236 5.93 22.94 -6.32
CA PRO A 236 5.02 22.72 -7.44
C PRO A 236 5.75 22.84 -8.78
N PHE A 237 5.35 22.03 -9.76
CA PHE A 237 5.89 22.10 -11.11
C PHE A 237 5.53 23.43 -11.77
N GLU A 238 6.56 24.16 -12.21
CA GLU A 238 6.44 25.51 -12.76
C GLU A 238 6.02 25.52 -14.24
N GLY A 239 6.34 24.44 -14.97
CA GLY A 239 5.92 24.24 -16.35
C GLY A 239 4.51 23.67 -16.48
N THR A 240 4.16 23.19 -17.67
CA THR A 240 2.91 22.46 -17.92
C THR A 240 3.13 20.95 -17.80
N LEU A 241 2.52 20.32 -16.80
CA LEU A 241 2.45 18.86 -16.68
C LEU A 241 1.16 18.35 -17.36
N HIS A 242 1.26 17.85 -18.58
CA HIS A 242 0.10 17.42 -19.36
C HIS A 242 -0.54 16.14 -18.82
N ARG A 243 0.29 15.15 -18.48
CA ARG A 243 -0.15 13.88 -17.89
C ARG A 243 1.02 13.13 -17.26
N VAL A 244 0.69 12.23 -16.35
CA VAL A 244 1.59 11.19 -15.84
C VAL A 244 0.94 9.83 -16.10
N ASP A 245 1.62 8.99 -16.85
CA ASP A 245 1.24 7.60 -17.12
C ASP A 245 2.09 6.67 -16.26
N ILE A 246 1.45 5.72 -15.59
CA ILE A 246 2.11 4.69 -14.80
C ILE A 246 1.65 3.34 -15.30
N GLN A 247 2.60 2.51 -15.71
CA GLN A 247 2.36 1.11 -16.05
C GLN A 247 2.97 0.22 -14.96
N LEU A 248 2.14 -0.55 -14.27
CA LEU A 248 2.66 -1.56 -13.34
C LEU A 248 3.02 -2.82 -14.11
N ALA A 249 4.11 -3.47 -13.70
CA ALA A 249 4.44 -4.79 -14.21
C ALA A 249 3.34 -5.80 -13.86
N GLU A 250 3.09 -6.72 -14.79
CA GLU A 250 2.23 -7.87 -14.51
C GLU A 250 2.84 -8.71 -13.39
N SER A 251 1.99 -9.11 -12.44
CA SER A 251 2.38 -10.08 -11.43
C SER A 251 2.56 -11.43 -12.13
N ARG A 252 3.76 -12.02 -12.11
CA ARG A 252 3.96 -13.44 -12.46
C ARG A 252 3.17 -14.43 -11.56
N LYS A 253 2.48 -13.93 -10.53
CA LYS A 253 1.60 -14.70 -9.62
C LYS A 253 0.14 -14.26 -9.75
N ALA A 254 -0.36 -14.03 -10.96
CA ALA A 254 -1.81 -13.99 -11.17
C ALA A 254 -2.34 -15.44 -11.14
N GLY A 255 -2.63 -15.95 -9.93
CA GLY A 255 -3.28 -17.25 -9.76
C GLY A 255 -2.64 -18.19 -8.73
N SER A 256 -2.21 -17.73 -7.55
CA SER A 256 -1.99 -18.70 -6.48
C SER A 256 -3.35 -19.20 -6.01
N ALA A 257 -3.45 -20.53 -5.87
CA ALA A 257 -4.59 -21.22 -5.28
C ALA A 257 -4.96 -20.70 -3.88
N GLU A 258 -4.06 -19.94 -3.23
CA GLU A 258 -4.26 -19.33 -1.92
C GLU A 258 -5.31 -18.22 -1.89
N ASP A 259 -5.39 -17.36 -2.91
CA ASP A 259 -6.41 -16.27 -2.96
C ASP A 259 -7.82 -16.82 -3.25
N ALA A 260 -7.88 -17.85 -4.08
CA ALA A 260 -9.12 -18.58 -4.38
C ALA A 260 -9.55 -19.45 -3.18
N ALA A 261 -8.61 -20.12 -2.51
CA ALA A 261 -8.88 -20.90 -1.32
C ALA A 261 -9.24 -20.02 -0.11
N ALA A 262 -8.67 -18.82 0.03
CA ALA A 262 -9.06 -17.87 1.06
C ALA A 262 -10.50 -17.38 0.83
N SER A 263 -10.86 -17.02 -0.42
CA SER A 263 -12.26 -16.65 -0.75
C SER A 263 -13.23 -17.82 -0.56
N GLN A 264 -12.83 -19.06 -0.85
CA GLN A 264 -13.64 -20.25 -0.58
C GLN A 264 -13.74 -20.56 0.93
N ARG A 265 -12.67 -20.41 1.71
CA ARG A 265 -12.69 -20.59 3.18
C ARG A 265 -13.59 -19.57 3.88
N SER A 266 -13.51 -18.30 3.46
CA SER A 266 -14.41 -17.24 3.95
C SER A 266 -15.88 -17.51 3.61
N GLY A 267 -16.17 -18.21 2.51
CA GLY A 267 -17.54 -18.61 2.13
C GLY A 267 -18.05 -19.89 2.79
N MET A 268 -17.17 -20.72 3.38
CA MET A 268 -17.50 -22.03 3.96
C MET A 268 -17.50 -22.03 5.50
N ALA A 269 -17.18 -20.92 6.16
CA ALA A 269 -17.37 -20.74 7.59
C ALA A 269 -18.88 -20.59 7.90
N ARG A 270 -19.56 -21.74 7.83
CA ARG A 270 -20.98 -22.05 8.11
C ARG A 270 -22.04 -21.30 7.28
N GLN A 271 -22.40 -21.93 6.16
CA GLN A 271 -23.82 -22.25 5.95
C GLN A 271 -24.22 -23.37 6.92
#